data_AF-A0A9D7R9S9-F1
#
_entry.id   AF-A0A9D7R9S9-F1
#
_cell.length_a   1.000
_cell.length_b   1.000
_cell.length_c   1.000
_cell.angle_alpha   90.00
_cell.angle_beta   90.00
_cell.angle_gamma   90.00
#
_symmetry.space_group_name_H-M   'P 1'
#
loop_
_entity.id
_entity.type
_entity.pdbx_description
1 polymer ?
#
loop_
_entity_poly.entity_id
_entity_poly.type
_entity_poly.pdbx_seq_one_letter_code
_entity_poly.pdbx_strand_id
1 'polypeptide(L)'
;MIKLLQIAWVLLPAGALAYHFGPGQEWLARDKAASRLERAADARSGERYDEAAAGFGLASEALPKDAKAEKQRLALAEADAKILQGDHIEAQEQIEALLGELKSDGVEHDALALRARESLAKTSYYTAWIMRLEGATAEEWKPEVHRAQQNYRLLAEHAAQTNASTEERSSRENLEAAVRLEQMNLAALQALPLPKDCKCNCDSLSQRKRKQCQGKCQGQGKGQSDARQDVKKAKGAGMSEREGSGS
;
A
#
# COMPACT_ATOMS: atom_id res chain seq x y z
N MET A 1 30.81 -27.92 -46.76
CA MET A 1 29.44 -28.31 -46.37
C MET A 1 29.36 -29.04 -45.03
N ILE A 2 30.15 -30.09 -44.76
CA ILE A 2 30.11 -30.86 -43.49
C ILE A 2 30.33 -29.99 -42.23
N LYS A 3 31.27 -29.04 -42.26
CA LYS A 3 31.55 -28.14 -41.11
C LYS A 3 30.37 -27.21 -40.75
N LEU A 4 29.59 -26.75 -41.74
CA LEU A 4 28.40 -25.93 -41.49
C LEU A 4 27.28 -26.76 -40.84
N LEU A 5 27.14 -28.02 -41.25
CA LEU A 5 26.16 -28.94 -40.68
C LEU A 5 26.48 -29.26 -39.20
N GLN A 6 27.77 -29.44 -38.88
CA GLN A 6 28.23 -29.68 -37.50
C GLN A 6 28.04 -28.46 -36.60
N ILE A 7 28.33 -27.26 -37.10
CA ILE A 7 28.08 -26.01 -36.36
C ILE A 7 26.58 -25.82 -36.13
N ALA A 8 25.75 -26.03 -37.16
CA ALA A 8 24.29 -25.97 -37.01
C ALA A 8 23.76 -27.01 -36.01
N TRP A 9 24.31 -28.23 -36.01
CA TRP A 9 23.93 -29.30 -35.08
C TRP A 9 24.21 -28.96 -33.61
N VAL A 10 25.24 -28.18 -33.32
CA VAL A 10 25.55 -27.73 -31.95
C VAL A 10 24.79 -26.45 -31.59
N LEU A 11 24.65 -25.52 -32.54
CA LEU A 11 23.98 -24.24 -32.31
C LEU A 11 22.46 -24.39 -32.12
N LEU A 12 21.81 -25.33 -32.79
CA LEU A 12 20.38 -25.58 -32.64
C LEU A 12 19.98 -25.97 -31.20
N PRO A 13 20.56 -27.02 -30.58
CA PRO A 13 20.24 -27.38 -29.20
C PRO A 13 20.71 -26.34 -28.20
N ALA A 14 21.86 -25.69 -28.43
CA ALA A 14 22.32 -24.59 -27.57
C ALA A 14 21.35 -23.39 -27.60
N GLY A 15 20.87 -23.02 -28.79
CA GLY A 15 19.85 -21.98 -28.98
C GLY A 15 18.50 -22.35 -28.37
N ALA A 16 18.07 -23.61 -28.52
CA ALA A 16 16.85 -24.11 -27.90
C ALA A 16 16.93 -24.11 -26.36
N LEU A 17 18.06 -24.50 -25.78
CA LEU A 17 18.31 -24.42 -24.34
C LEU A 17 18.32 -22.97 -23.86
N ALA A 18 19.03 -22.08 -24.54
CA ALA A 18 19.06 -20.66 -24.20
C ALA A 18 17.67 -20.01 -24.26
N TYR A 19 16.87 -20.37 -25.28
CA TYR A 19 15.48 -19.91 -25.40
C TYR A 19 14.61 -20.47 -24.27
N HIS A 20 14.68 -21.78 -24.01
CA HIS A 20 13.86 -22.43 -23.00
C HIS A 20 14.12 -21.90 -21.59
N PHE A 21 15.39 -21.64 -21.24
CA PHE A 21 15.77 -21.16 -19.91
C PHE A 21 15.71 -19.63 -19.74
N GLY A 22 15.60 -18.87 -20.82
CA GLY A 22 15.39 -17.42 -20.79
C GLY A 22 13.95 -17.06 -21.20
N PRO A 23 13.73 -16.60 -22.45
CA PRO A 23 12.43 -16.13 -22.92
C PRO A 23 11.27 -17.11 -22.74
N GLY A 24 11.53 -18.42 -22.89
CA GLY A 24 10.52 -19.47 -22.76
C GLY A 24 9.93 -19.57 -21.35
N GLN A 25 10.77 -19.47 -20.30
CA GLN A 25 10.28 -19.44 -18.92
C GLN A 25 9.47 -18.17 -18.64
N GLU A 26 9.88 -17.03 -19.18
CA GLU A 26 9.15 -15.77 -18.99
C GLU A 26 7.76 -15.81 -19.62
N TRP A 27 7.62 -16.42 -20.79
CA TRP A 27 6.32 -16.56 -21.46
C TRP A 27 5.41 -17.50 -20.68
N LEU A 28 5.95 -18.62 -20.20
CA LEU A 28 5.22 -19.55 -19.34
C LEU A 28 4.76 -18.88 -18.03
N ALA A 29 5.63 -18.04 -17.44
CA ALA A 29 5.32 -17.26 -16.25
C ALA A 29 4.19 -16.25 -16.51
N ARG A 30 4.23 -15.53 -17.64
CA ARG A 30 3.17 -14.60 -18.06
C ARG A 30 1.84 -15.31 -18.33
N ASP A 31 1.86 -16.47 -18.99
CA ASP A 31 0.65 -17.27 -19.24
C ASP A 31 0.01 -17.77 -17.92
N LYS A 32 0.85 -18.28 -17.01
CA LYS A 32 0.41 -18.67 -15.66
C LYS A 32 -0.17 -17.49 -14.88
N ALA A 33 0.43 -16.30 -14.99
CA ALA A 33 -0.09 -15.09 -14.38
C ALA A 33 -1.44 -14.67 -14.99
N ALA A 34 -1.60 -14.77 -16.31
CA ALA A 34 -2.85 -14.45 -17.00
C ALA A 34 -4.01 -15.36 -16.55
N SER A 35 -3.80 -16.67 -16.49
CA SER A 35 -4.81 -17.61 -16.00
C SER A 35 -5.19 -17.38 -14.53
N ARG A 36 -4.26 -16.90 -13.70
CA ARG A 36 -4.55 -16.51 -12.31
C ARG A 36 -5.34 -15.21 -12.24
N LEU A 37 -4.97 -14.24 -13.09
CA LEU A 37 -5.63 -12.94 -13.16
C LEU A 37 -7.09 -13.06 -13.61
N GLU A 38 -7.37 -13.90 -14.61
CA GLU A 38 -8.73 -14.18 -15.08
C GLU A 38 -9.60 -14.73 -13.95
N ARG A 39 -9.11 -15.76 -13.25
CA ARG A 39 -9.81 -16.32 -12.08
C ARG A 39 -10.01 -15.31 -10.95
N ALA A 40 -9.04 -14.43 -10.71
CA ALA A 40 -9.17 -13.38 -9.71
C ALA A 40 -10.23 -12.32 -10.11
N ALA A 41 -10.30 -11.97 -11.41
CA ALA A 41 -11.31 -11.07 -11.94
C ALA A 41 -12.72 -11.69 -11.88
N ASP A 42 -12.84 -12.97 -12.19
CA ASP A 42 -14.09 -13.74 -12.05
C ASP A 42 -14.54 -13.85 -10.58
N ALA A 43 -13.60 -14.08 -9.66
CA ALA A 43 -13.88 -14.06 -8.23
C ALA A 43 -14.36 -12.68 -7.78
N ARG A 44 -13.70 -11.60 -8.22
CA ARG A 44 -14.08 -10.21 -7.90
C ARG A 44 -15.47 -9.86 -8.42
N SER A 45 -15.80 -10.23 -9.66
CA SER A 45 -17.12 -9.98 -10.25
C SER A 45 -18.22 -10.81 -9.60
N GLY A 46 -17.89 -12.03 -9.14
CA GLY A 46 -18.75 -12.86 -8.31
C GLY A 46 -18.79 -12.47 -6.83
N GLU A 47 -18.22 -11.33 -6.44
CA GLU A 47 -18.17 -10.81 -5.07
C GLU A 47 -17.46 -11.72 -4.04
N ARG A 48 -16.60 -12.63 -4.52
CA ARG A 48 -15.74 -13.52 -3.73
C ARG A 48 -14.39 -12.83 -3.51
N TYR A 49 -14.40 -11.81 -2.67
CA TYR A 49 -13.29 -10.87 -2.54
C TYR A 49 -12.04 -11.46 -1.87
N ASP A 50 -12.22 -12.44 -1.00
CA ASP A 50 -11.14 -13.23 -0.41
C ASP A 50 -10.39 -14.04 -1.47
N GLU A 51 -11.12 -14.77 -2.33
CA GLU A 51 -10.56 -15.48 -3.48
C GLU A 51 -9.90 -14.52 -4.46
N ALA A 52 -10.50 -13.36 -4.70
CA ALA A 52 -9.95 -12.34 -5.59
C ALA A 52 -8.62 -11.77 -5.08
N ALA A 53 -8.54 -11.39 -3.79
CA ALA A 53 -7.32 -10.88 -3.19
C ALA A 53 -6.19 -11.93 -3.28
N ALA A 54 -6.46 -13.18 -2.87
CA ALA A 54 -5.49 -14.27 -2.99
C ALA A 54 -5.06 -14.52 -4.45
N GLY A 55 -6.02 -14.45 -5.39
CA GLY A 55 -5.77 -14.61 -6.82
C GLY A 55 -4.86 -13.52 -7.39
N PHE A 56 -5.07 -12.25 -7.04
CA PHE A 56 -4.20 -11.15 -7.45
C PHE A 56 -2.78 -11.28 -6.89
N GLY A 57 -2.63 -11.67 -5.61
CA GLY A 57 -1.34 -11.94 -5.01
C GLY A 57 -0.58 -13.06 -5.74
N LEU A 58 -1.25 -14.19 -6.00
CA LEU A 58 -0.67 -15.30 -6.77
C LEU A 58 -0.33 -14.91 -8.21
N ALA A 59 -1.13 -14.05 -8.85
CA ALA A 59 -0.80 -13.54 -10.19
C ALA A 59 0.46 -12.68 -10.16
N SER A 60 0.60 -11.82 -9.15
CA SER A 60 1.79 -10.98 -8.94
C SER A 60 3.06 -11.82 -8.73
N GLU A 61 2.99 -12.89 -7.94
CA GLU A 61 4.11 -13.81 -7.73
C GLU A 61 4.52 -14.57 -8.99
N ALA A 62 3.57 -14.89 -9.88
CA ALA A 62 3.85 -15.58 -11.13
C ALA A 62 4.52 -14.68 -12.16
N LEU A 63 4.37 -13.36 -12.06
CA LEU A 63 4.96 -12.44 -13.03
C LEU A 63 6.51 -12.45 -12.96
N PRO A 64 7.19 -12.32 -14.12
CA PRO A 64 8.62 -12.12 -14.21
C PRO A 64 9.14 -10.98 -13.31
N LYS A 65 10.43 -11.02 -12.94
CA LYS A 65 11.02 -10.05 -11.99
C LYS A 65 11.07 -8.62 -12.54
N ASP A 66 11.17 -8.49 -13.85
CA ASP A 66 11.21 -7.25 -14.62
C ASP A 66 9.81 -6.60 -14.81
N ALA A 67 8.73 -7.36 -14.60
CA ALA A 67 7.34 -6.89 -14.74
C ALA A 67 6.86 -6.04 -13.54
N LYS A 68 7.65 -5.03 -13.16
CA LYS A 68 7.42 -4.21 -11.96
C LYS A 68 6.10 -3.44 -12.02
N ALA A 69 5.82 -2.78 -13.14
CA ALA A 69 4.62 -1.96 -13.30
C ALA A 69 3.33 -2.82 -13.21
N GLU A 70 3.34 -4.02 -13.77
CA GLU A 70 2.24 -4.98 -13.67
C GLU A 70 2.04 -5.43 -12.22
N LYS A 71 3.11 -5.75 -11.50
CA LYS A 71 3.05 -6.12 -10.07
C LYS A 71 2.46 -4.99 -9.22
N GLN A 72 2.86 -3.74 -9.47
CA GLN A 72 2.31 -2.57 -8.78
C GLN A 72 0.80 -2.40 -9.03
N ARG A 73 0.32 -2.63 -10.27
CA ARG A 73 -1.12 -2.61 -10.59
C ARG A 73 -1.87 -3.74 -9.88
N LEU A 74 -1.30 -4.94 -9.83
CA LEU A 74 -1.89 -6.08 -9.13
C LEU A 74 -1.92 -5.88 -7.62
N ALA A 75 -0.90 -5.24 -7.03
CA ALA A 75 -0.89 -4.89 -5.61
C ALA A 75 -2.05 -3.95 -5.24
N LEU A 76 -2.35 -2.95 -6.09
CA LEU A 76 -3.53 -2.11 -5.87
C LEU A 76 -4.83 -2.88 -6.04
N ALA A 77 -4.93 -3.77 -7.03
CA ALA A 77 -6.12 -4.59 -7.24
C ALA A 77 -6.39 -5.57 -6.09
N GLU A 78 -5.33 -6.15 -5.52
CA GLU A 78 -5.40 -6.95 -4.30
C GLU A 78 -5.89 -6.13 -3.11
N ALA A 79 -5.32 -4.94 -2.88
CA ALA A 79 -5.74 -4.06 -1.79
C ALA A 79 -7.20 -3.62 -1.95
N ASP A 80 -7.63 -3.27 -3.16
CA ASP A 80 -9.04 -2.96 -3.47
C ASP A 80 -9.97 -4.16 -3.13
N ALA A 81 -9.54 -5.39 -3.41
CA ALA A 81 -10.30 -6.59 -3.04
C ALA A 81 -10.37 -6.79 -1.52
N LYS A 82 -9.27 -6.59 -0.80
CA LYS A 82 -9.23 -6.62 0.68
C LYS A 82 -10.18 -5.58 1.29
N ILE A 83 -10.23 -4.37 0.73
CA ILE A 83 -11.18 -3.32 1.15
C ILE A 83 -12.62 -3.80 1.02
N LEU A 84 -12.98 -4.42 -0.12
CA LEU A 84 -14.32 -4.94 -0.37
C LEU A 84 -14.67 -6.14 0.52
N GLN A 85 -13.68 -6.89 0.97
CA GLN A 85 -13.81 -7.96 1.96
C GLN A 85 -14.00 -7.40 3.40
N GLY A 86 -13.70 -6.13 3.64
CA GLY A 86 -13.74 -5.49 4.97
C GLY A 86 -12.40 -5.48 5.71
N ASP A 87 -11.30 -5.85 5.04
CA ASP A 87 -9.95 -5.76 5.59
C ASP A 87 -9.26 -4.43 5.23
N HIS A 88 -9.78 -3.37 5.84
CA HIS A 88 -9.30 -2.01 5.62
C HIS A 88 -7.87 -1.79 6.14
N ILE A 89 -7.47 -2.49 7.21
CA ILE A 89 -6.21 -2.22 7.90
C ILE A 89 -5.03 -2.76 7.12
N GLU A 90 -5.12 -4.01 6.64
CA GLU A 90 -4.06 -4.59 5.79
C GLU A 90 -3.99 -3.89 4.44
N ALA A 91 -5.15 -3.55 3.85
CA ALA A 91 -5.19 -2.82 2.59
C ALA A 91 -4.53 -1.43 2.70
N GLN A 92 -4.77 -0.69 3.79
CA GLN A 92 -4.11 0.60 4.04
C GLN A 92 -2.57 0.46 4.04
N GLU A 93 -2.02 -0.54 4.73
CA GLU A 93 -0.57 -0.77 4.76
C GLU A 93 -0.02 -1.12 3.39
N GLN A 94 -0.72 -1.97 2.65
CA GLN A 94 -0.32 -2.36 1.30
C GLN A 94 -0.33 -1.16 0.35
N ILE A 95 -1.34 -0.29 0.43
CA ILE A 95 -1.42 0.92 -0.40
C ILE A 95 -0.36 1.95 -0.01
N GLU A 96 -0.09 2.13 1.28
CA GLU A 96 0.99 3.01 1.76
C GLU A 96 2.37 2.54 1.27
N ALA A 97 2.63 1.23 1.33
CA ALA A 97 3.85 0.64 0.81
C ALA A 97 3.97 0.89 -0.70
N LEU A 98 2.90 0.64 -1.46
CA LEU A 98 2.85 0.89 -2.90
C LEU A 98 3.12 2.37 -3.24
N LEU A 99 2.52 3.31 -2.49
CA LEU A 99 2.77 4.73 -2.68
C LEU A 99 4.23 5.11 -2.36
N GLY A 100 4.85 4.46 -1.38
CA GLY A 100 6.28 4.61 -1.08
C GLY A 100 7.20 4.12 -2.22
N GLU A 101 6.84 2.99 -2.84
CA GLU A 101 7.54 2.48 -4.02
C GLU A 101 7.40 3.41 -5.23
N LEU A 102 6.18 3.82 -5.55
CA LEU A 102 5.89 4.72 -6.67
C LEU A 102 6.57 6.08 -6.50
N LYS A 103 6.64 6.57 -5.26
CA LYS A 103 7.43 7.75 -4.90
C LYS A 103 8.92 7.55 -5.16
N SER A 104 9.48 6.42 -4.73
CA SER A 104 10.90 6.11 -4.94
C SER A 104 11.25 5.98 -6.43
N ASP A 105 10.28 5.55 -7.24
CA ASP A 105 10.38 5.48 -8.71
C ASP A 105 10.22 6.85 -9.41
N GLY A 106 9.91 7.91 -8.66
CA GLY A 106 9.71 9.26 -9.19
C GLY A 106 8.38 9.46 -9.93
N VAL A 107 7.45 8.51 -9.82
CA VAL A 107 6.14 8.53 -10.50
C VAL A 107 5.01 8.92 -9.54
N GLU A 108 5.29 9.87 -8.64
CA GLU A 108 4.36 10.28 -7.57
C GLU A 108 2.99 10.75 -8.10
N HIS A 109 2.89 11.29 -9.31
CA HIS A 109 1.64 11.79 -9.89
C HIS A 109 1.15 10.96 -11.09
N ASP A 110 1.70 9.76 -11.28
CA ASP A 110 1.17 8.84 -12.28
C ASP A 110 -0.26 8.40 -11.93
N ALA A 111 -1.03 8.00 -12.95
CA ALA A 111 -2.41 7.55 -12.79
C ALA A 111 -2.55 6.44 -11.73
N LEU A 112 -1.58 5.53 -11.63
CA LEU A 112 -1.60 4.48 -10.59
C LEU A 112 -1.44 5.08 -9.18
N ALA A 113 -0.54 6.05 -9.01
CA ALA A 113 -0.30 6.71 -7.73
C ALA A 113 -1.50 7.56 -7.30
N LEU A 114 -2.18 8.22 -8.24
CA LEU A 114 -3.41 8.98 -7.96
C LEU A 114 -4.55 8.04 -7.53
N ARG A 115 -4.75 6.93 -8.25
CA ARG A 115 -5.75 5.91 -7.89
C ARG A 115 -5.46 5.27 -6.53
N ALA A 116 -4.19 4.98 -6.23
CA ALA A 116 -3.79 4.47 -4.93
C ALA A 116 -4.09 5.47 -3.80
N ARG A 117 -3.84 6.77 -3.99
CA ARG A 117 -4.21 7.81 -3.03
C ARG A 117 -5.72 7.90 -2.82
N GLU A 118 -6.50 7.80 -3.90
CA GLU A 118 -7.96 7.79 -3.81
C GLU A 118 -8.46 6.60 -2.98
N SER A 119 -7.94 5.39 -3.27
CA SER A 119 -8.27 4.17 -2.51
C SER A 119 -7.87 4.28 -1.03
N LEU A 120 -6.70 4.85 -0.74
CA LEU A 120 -6.25 5.12 0.63
C LEU A 120 -7.18 6.12 1.35
N ALA A 121 -7.56 7.22 0.68
CA ALA A 121 -8.42 8.24 1.24
C ALA A 121 -9.82 7.68 1.56
N LYS A 122 -10.40 6.94 0.61
CA LYS A 122 -11.69 6.26 0.77
C LYS A 122 -11.67 5.27 1.93
N THR A 123 -10.62 4.46 2.01
CA THR A 123 -10.49 3.46 3.07
C THR A 123 -10.31 4.11 4.43
N SER A 124 -9.45 5.13 4.57
CA SER A 124 -9.29 5.88 5.82
C SER A 124 -10.55 6.59 6.28
N TYR A 125 -11.33 7.13 5.35
CA TYR A 125 -12.64 7.69 5.66
C TYR A 125 -13.57 6.66 6.29
N TYR A 126 -13.69 5.46 5.70
CA TYR A 126 -14.53 4.40 6.26
C TYR A 126 -13.99 3.81 7.56
N THR A 127 -12.67 3.65 7.67
CA THR A 127 -12.02 3.25 8.92
C THR A 127 -12.40 4.22 10.04
N ALA A 128 -12.28 5.53 9.81
CA ALA A 128 -12.69 6.54 10.80
C ALA A 128 -14.19 6.45 11.13
N TRP A 129 -15.05 6.29 10.11
CA TRP A 129 -16.49 6.12 10.31
C TRP A 129 -16.80 4.91 11.21
N ILE A 130 -16.24 3.74 10.90
CA ILE A 130 -16.47 2.50 11.64
C ILE A 130 -15.94 2.64 13.08
N MET A 131 -14.73 3.17 13.26
CA MET A 131 -14.16 3.40 14.59
C MET A 131 -15.07 4.27 15.45
N ARG A 132 -15.71 5.28 14.87
CA ARG A 132 -16.68 6.11 15.59
C ARG A 132 -17.94 5.36 15.98
N LEU A 133 -18.46 4.51 15.09
CA LEU A 133 -19.60 3.64 15.42
C LEU A 133 -19.27 2.63 16.52
N GLU A 134 -18.03 2.15 16.58
CA GLU A 134 -17.52 1.29 17.66
C GLU A 134 -17.23 2.03 18.98
N GLY A 135 -17.35 3.35 19.00
CA GLY A 135 -17.08 4.17 20.19
C GLY A 135 -15.59 4.41 20.48
N ALA A 136 -14.72 4.33 19.47
CA ALA A 136 -13.32 4.71 19.60
C ALA A 136 -13.16 6.19 20.01
N THR A 137 -12.09 6.51 20.73
CA THR A 137 -11.87 7.89 21.20
C THR A 137 -11.44 8.82 20.06
N ALA A 138 -11.58 10.13 20.26
CA ALA A 138 -11.21 11.13 19.25
C ALA A 138 -9.74 11.00 18.81
N GLU A 139 -8.85 10.64 19.73
CA GLU A 139 -7.42 10.44 19.48
C GLU A 139 -7.17 9.26 18.55
N GLU A 140 -8.08 8.28 18.51
CA GLU A 140 -7.95 7.07 17.69
C GLU A 140 -8.49 7.28 16.27
N TRP A 141 -9.69 7.86 16.12
CA TRP A 141 -10.33 7.97 14.81
C TRP A 141 -9.96 9.24 14.03
N LYS A 142 -9.57 10.33 14.71
CA LYS A 142 -9.21 11.58 14.02
C LYS A 142 -7.99 11.45 13.09
N PRO A 143 -6.92 10.73 13.47
CA PRO A 143 -5.79 10.51 12.55
C PRO A 143 -6.22 9.89 11.21
N GLU A 144 -7.19 8.98 11.22
CA GLU A 144 -7.72 8.37 9.99
C GLU A 144 -8.52 9.36 9.15
N VAL A 145 -9.38 10.18 9.75
CA VAL A 145 -10.11 11.20 8.97
C VAL A 145 -9.17 12.27 8.41
N HIS A 146 -8.15 12.69 9.17
CA HIS A 146 -7.14 13.65 8.71
C HIS A 146 -6.30 13.08 7.56
N ARG A 147 -5.99 11.79 7.61
CA ARG A 147 -5.33 11.07 6.50
C ARG A 147 -6.19 11.09 5.23
N ALA A 148 -7.50 10.88 5.35
CA ALA A 148 -8.42 11.01 4.22
C ALA A 148 -8.45 12.44 3.65
N GLN A 149 -8.55 13.45 4.53
CA GLN A 149 -8.55 14.86 4.14
C GLN A 149 -7.27 15.26 3.39
N GLN A 150 -6.09 14.86 3.88
CA GLN A 150 -4.81 15.17 3.24
C GLN A 150 -4.75 14.63 1.81
N ASN A 151 -5.18 13.38 1.60
CA ASN A 151 -5.18 12.77 0.27
C ASN A 151 -6.21 13.41 -0.67
N TYR A 152 -7.45 13.66 -0.21
CA TYR A 152 -8.45 14.31 -1.06
C TYR A 152 -8.08 15.74 -1.44
N ARG A 153 -7.46 16.47 -0.52
CA ARG A 153 -6.94 17.81 -0.82
C ARG A 153 -5.87 17.76 -1.92
N LEU A 154 -4.91 16.84 -1.81
CA LEU A 154 -3.88 16.64 -2.84
C LEU A 154 -4.52 16.29 -4.19
N LEU A 155 -5.47 15.36 -4.21
CA LEU A 155 -6.18 14.96 -5.44
C LEU A 155 -6.95 16.13 -6.07
N ALA A 156 -7.65 16.94 -5.28
CA ALA A 156 -8.34 18.13 -5.76
C ALA A 156 -7.37 19.17 -6.34
N GLU A 157 -6.25 19.45 -5.64
CA GLU A 157 -5.23 20.39 -6.10
C GLU A 157 -4.58 19.91 -7.41
N HIS A 158 -4.26 18.63 -7.52
CA HIS A 158 -3.71 18.04 -8.73
C HIS A 158 -4.70 18.09 -9.91
N ALA A 159 -5.97 17.76 -9.66
CA ALA A 159 -7.02 17.82 -10.68
C ALA A 159 -7.24 19.26 -11.18
N ALA A 160 -7.20 20.25 -10.28
CA ALA A 160 -7.26 21.66 -10.66
C ALA A 160 -6.06 22.07 -11.54
N GLN A 161 -4.84 21.63 -11.21
CA GLN A 161 -3.63 21.93 -11.99
C GLN A 161 -3.65 21.29 -13.39
N THR A 162 -4.27 20.12 -13.52
CA THR A 162 -4.39 19.37 -14.78
C THR A 162 -5.66 19.70 -15.57
N ASN A 163 -6.48 20.65 -15.09
CA ASN A 163 -7.78 21.04 -15.66
C ASN A 163 -8.79 19.88 -15.75
N ALA A 164 -8.68 18.90 -14.85
CA ALA A 164 -9.58 17.75 -14.73
C ALA A 164 -10.80 18.12 -13.85
N SER A 165 -11.72 18.91 -14.40
CA SER A 165 -12.82 19.53 -13.63
C SER A 165 -13.78 18.54 -12.94
N THR A 166 -13.93 17.33 -13.50
CA THR A 166 -14.75 16.26 -12.94
C THR A 166 -14.13 15.65 -11.69
N GLU A 167 -12.84 15.34 -11.77
CA GLU A 167 -12.01 14.78 -10.70
C GLU A 167 -11.80 15.80 -9.59
N GLU A 168 -11.63 17.08 -9.94
CA GLU A 168 -11.56 18.18 -8.97
C GLU A 168 -12.84 18.24 -8.14
N ARG A 169 -14.01 18.27 -8.81
CA ARG A 169 -15.31 18.32 -8.13
C ARG A 169 -15.50 17.12 -7.20
N SER A 170 -15.28 15.91 -7.71
CA SER A 170 -15.41 14.67 -6.93
C SER A 170 -14.48 14.69 -5.70
N SER A 171 -13.21 15.08 -5.88
CA SER A 171 -12.24 15.14 -4.79
C SER A 171 -12.61 16.20 -3.74
N ARG A 172 -13.17 17.35 -4.16
CA ARG A 172 -13.66 18.39 -3.25
C ARG A 172 -14.89 17.93 -2.46
N GLU A 173 -15.85 17.27 -3.10
CA GLU A 173 -17.01 16.69 -2.43
C GLU A 173 -16.61 15.64 -1.39
N ASN A 174 -15.62 14.79 -1.73
CA ASN A 174 -15.06 13.81 -0.82
C ASN A 174 -14.30 14.46 0.36
N LEU A 175 -13.55 15.54 0.10
CA LEU A 175 -12.91 16.33 1.16
C LEU A 175 -13.95 16.93 2.11
N GLU A 176 -15.03 17.52 1.58
CA GLU A 176 -16.13 18.05 2.37
C GLU A 176 -16.84 16.95 3.18
N ALA A 177 -16.98 15.74 2.62
CA ALA A 177 -17.52 14.60 3.35
C ALA A 177 -16.60 14.20 4.53
N ALA A 178 -15.29 14.20 4.35
CA ALA A 178 -14.32 13.92 5.42
C ALA A 178 -14.30 15.01 6.51
N VAL A 179 -14.41 16.29 6.13
CA VAL A 179 -14.55 17.40 7.09
C VAL A 179 -15.86 17.30 7.86
N ARG A 180 -16.98 16.99 7.18
CA ARG A 180 -18.27 16.74 7.82
C ARG A 180 -18.21 15.58 8.78
N LEU A 181 -17.51 14.49 8.43
CA LEU A 181 -17.30 13.37 9.33
C LEU A 181 -16.58 13.83 10.60
N GLU A 182 -15.55 14.65 10.52
CA GLU A 182 -14.88 15.15 11.72
C GLU A 182 -15.79 16.01 12.63
N GLN A 183 -16.66 16.83 12.02
CA GLN A 183 -17.47 17.80 12.75
C GLN A 183 -18.81 17.25 13.25
N MET A 184 -19.37 16.21 12.62
CA MET A 184 -20.67 15.67 13.01
C MET A 184 -20.63 14.99 14.37
N ASN A 185 -21.73 15.00 15.11
CA ASN A 185 -21.87 14.24 16.34
C ASN A 185 -22.21 12.76 16.07
N LEU A 186 -22.08 11.90 17.08
CA LEU A 186 -22.31 10.45 16.92
C LEU A 186 -23.78 10.13 16.58
N ALA A 187 -24.75 10.84 17.14
CA ALA A 187 -26.17 10.63 16.87
C ALA A 187 -26.51 10.88 15.39
N ALA A 188 -25.95 11.95 14.80
CA ALA A 188 -26.08 12.24 13.38
C ALA A 188 -25.42 11.16 12.52
N LEU A 189 -24.25 10.65 12.94
CA LEU A 189 -23.54 9.56 12.24
C LEU A 189 -24.38 8.27 12.19
N GLN A 190 -25.02 7.91 13.31
CA GLN A 190 -25.87 6.71 13.40
C GLN A 190 -27.18 6.83 12.59
N ALA A 191 -27.64 8.05 12.31
CA ALA A 191 -28.81 8.30 11.48
C ALA A 191 -28.52 8.22 9.98
N LEU A 192 -27.25 8.22 9.56
CA LEU A 192 -26.86 8.07 8.17
C LEU A 192 -26.96 6.61 7.74
N PRO A 193 -27.33 6.33 6.47
CA PRO A 193 -27.30 4.97 5.95
C PRO A 193 -25.88 4.44 5.97
N LEU A 194 -25.72 3.16 6.34
CA LEU A 194 -24.43 2.50 6.29
C LEU A 194 -23.89 2.53 4.84
N PRO A 195 -22.58 2.74 4.66
CA PRO A 195 -21.96 2.65 3.34
C PRO A 195 -22.25 1.30 2.68
N LYS A 196 -22.67 1.34 1.41
CA LYS A 196 -23.03 0.14 0.63
C LYS A 196 -21.89 -0.87 0.50
N ASP A 197 -20.64 -0.41 0.58
CA ASP A 197 -19.43 -1.22 0.43
C ASP A 197 -19.07 -2.02 1.70
N CYS A 198 -19.81 -1.85 2.81
CA CYS A 198 -19.53 -2.53 4.07
C CYS A 198 -20.33 -3.84 4.19
N LYS A 199 -19.76 -4.96 3.74
CA LYS A 199 -20.26 -6.31 4.09
C LYS A 199 -19.71 -6.73 5.46
N CYS A 200 -20.32 -6.19 6.52
CA CYS A 200 -20.48 -6.70 7.90
C CYS A 200 -19.36 -7.51 8.64
N ASN A 201 -18.11 -7.62 8.17
CA ASN A 201 -17.03 -8.29 8.91
C ASN A 201 -16.07 -7.30 9.60
N CYS A 202 -16.56 -6.09 9.88
CA CYS A 202 -15.75 -4.98 10.39
C CYS A 202 -15.70 -4.91 11.92
N ASP A 203 -16.19 -5.94 12.63
CA ASP A 203 -16.15 -5.99 14.09
C ASP A 203 -14.71 -5.82 14.62
N SER A 204 -14.57 -5.05 15.69
CA SER A 204 -13.29 -4.82 16.40
C SER A 204 -12.21 -4.13 15.56
N LEU A 205 -12.59 -3.33 14.56
CA LEU A 205 -11.63 -2.60 13.71
C LEU A 205 -10.75 -1.66 14.55
N SER A 206 -11.32 -0.96 15.52
CA SER A 206 -10.59 -0.14 16.51
C SER A 206 -9.54 -0.95 17.27
N GLN A 207 -9.88 -2.17 17.71
CA GLN A 207 -8.94 -3.05 18.42
C GLN A 207 -7.81 -3.53 17.48
N ARG A 208 -8.13 -3.91 16.24
CA ARG A 208 -7.13 -4.27 15.23
C ARG A 208 -6.18 -3.11 14.96
N LYS A 209 -6.70 -1.88 14.83
CA LYS A 209 -5.90 -0.67 14.64
C LYS A 209 -4.98 -0.40 15.84
N ARG A 210 -5.47 -0.52 17.07
CA ARG A 210 -4.62 -0.38 18.28
C ARG A 210 -3.46 -1.38 18.28
N LYS A 211 -3.74 -2.65 17.97
CA LYS A 211 -2.72 -3.71 17.89
C LYS A 211 -1.66 -3.40 16.82
N GLN A 212 -2.09 -2.90 15.66
CA GLN A 212 -1.19 -2.46 14.59
C GLN A 212 -0.27 -1.32 15.06
N CYS A 213 -0.83 -0.27 15.69
CA CYS A 213 -0.05 0.85 16.21
C CYS A 213 0.96 0.38 17.29
N GLN A 214 0.53 -0.49 18.22
CA GLN A 214 1.40 -1.06 19.24
C GLN A 214 2.55 -1.88 18.62
N GLY A 215 2.28 -2.69 17.61
CA GLY A 215 3.29 -3.46 16.88
C GLY A 215 4.34 -2.56 16.22
N LYS A 216 3.91 -1.47 15.56
CA LYS A 216 4.82 -0.49 14.94
C LYS A 216 5.72 0.21 15.98
N CYS A 217 5.15 0.63 17.12
CA CYS A 217 5.93 1.26 18.20
C CYS A 217 6.93 0.29 18.86
N GLN A 218 6.57 -0.98 19.06
CA GLN A 218 7.48 -1.99 19.61
C GLN A 218 8.59 -2.40 18.63
N GLY A 219 8.30 -2.40 17.32
CA GLY A 219 9.28 -2.68 16.27
C GLY A 219 10.35 -1.58 16.14
N GLN A 220 9.97 -0.31 16.32
CA GLN A 220 10.90 0.83 16.26
C GLN A 220 11.85 0.90 17.48
N GLY A 221 11.45 0.35 18.64
CA GLY A 221 12.27 0.31 19.85
C GLY A 221 13.38 -0.75 19.89
N LYS A 222 13.43 -1.69 18.92
CA LYS A 222 14.39 -2.81 18.93
C LYS A 222 15.72 -2.57 18.19
N GLY A 223 15.97 -1.37 17.67
CA GLY A 223 17.19 -1.12 16.88
C GLY A 223 17.73 0.31 16.84
N GLN A 224 17.10 1.28 17.51
CA GLN A 224 17.64 2.63 17.59
C GLN A 224 18.24 2.84 19.00
N SER A 225 19.57 2.83 19.10
CA SER A 225 20.21 3.58 20.19
C SER A 225 19.70 5.01 20.08
N ASP A 226 19.17 5.53 21.19
CA ASP A 226 18.79 6.95 21.27
C ASP A 226 20.02 7.76 20.85
N ALA A 227 19.92 8.54 19.77
CA ALA A 227 21.04 9.32 19.23
C ALA A 227 21.65 10.26 20.28
N ARG A 228 20.93 10.56 21.38
CA ARG A 228 21.45 11.30 22.54
C ARG A 228 22.45 10.49 23.38
N GLN A 229 22.36 9.16 23.39
CA GLN A 229 23.32 8.28 24.07
C GLN A 229 24.67 8.23 23.35
N ASP A 230 24.66 8.33 22.02
CA ASP A 230 25.89 8.32 21.22
C ASP A 230 26.71 9.61 21.40
N VAL A 231 26.04 10.75 21.62
CA VAL A 231 26.70 12.04 21.96
C VAL A 231 27.37 12.00 23.35
N LYS A 232 26.84 11.23 24.31
CA LYS A 232 27.47 11.06 25.63
C LYS A 232 28.72 10.19 25.58
N LYS A 233 28.79 9.18 24.69
CA LYS A 233 30.01 8.38 24.47
C LYS A 233 31.12 9.18 23.77
N ALA A 234 30.79 10.12 22.90
CA ALA A 234 31.77 10.93 22.17
C ALA A 234 32.49 12.00 23.04
N LYS A 235 31.99 12.32 24.24
CA LYS A 235 32.61 13.30 25.16
C LYS A 235 33.52 12.69 26.24
N GLY A 236 33.81 11.39 26.17
CA GLY A 236 34.65 10.67 27.14
C GLY A 236 36.14 10.62 26.81
N ALA A 237 36.69 11.61 26.10
CA ALA A 237 38.13 11.69 25.79
C ALA A 237 38.64 13.11 26.05
N GLY A 238 39.02 13.37 27.31
CA GLY A 238 39.71 14.61 27.67
C GLY A 238 39.49 15.02 29.13
N MET A 239 40.31 14.48 30.03
CA MET A 239 40.87 15.20 31.18
C MET A 239 41.83 14.29 31.93
N SER A 240 43.07 14.24 31.45
CA SER A 240 44.24 13.96 32.28
C SER A 240 44.90 15.32 32.54
N GLU A 241 44.45 16.01 33.59
CA GLU A 241 45.10 17.22 34.05
C GLU A 241 45.95 16.85 35.27
N ARG A 242 47.27 17.04 35.12
CA ARG A 242 48.33 16.76 36.09
C ARG A 242 48.11 17.57 37.37
N GLU A 243 48.03 16.89 38.52
CA GLU A 243 48.30 17.53 39.80
C GLU A 243 49.81 17.74 39.97
N GLY A 244 50.24 19.00 39.97
CA GLY A 244 51.57 19.42 40.36
C GLY A 244 51.65 19.59 41.87
N SER A 245 52.49 18.77 42.50
CA SER A 245 52.88 18.85 43.91
C SER A 245 53.69 20.13 44.18
N GLY A 246 53.21 20.96 45.10
CA GLY A 246 53.98 22.04 45.69
C GLY A 246 54.82 21.56 46.87
N SER A 247 56.12 21.37 46.62
CA SER A 247 57.26 21.80 47.45
C SER A 247 58.53 21.63 46.62
#